data_AF-A0A8I0GS50-F1
#
_entry.id   AF-A0A8I0GS50-F1
#
_cell.length_a   1.000
_cell.length_b   1.000
_cell.length_c   1.000
_cell.angle_alpha   90.00
_cell.angle_beta   90.00
_cell.angle_gamma   90.00
#
_symmetry.space_group_name_H-M   'P 1'
#
loop_
_entity.id
_entity.type
_entity.pdbx_description
1 polymer ?
#
loop_
_entity_poly.entity_id
_entity_poly.type
_entity_poly.pdbx_seq_one_letter_code
_entity_poly.pdbx_strand_id
1 'polypeptide(L)'
;MSLSPQFLDELRARVTLSTLIGKSVKLTKAGREYKACCPFHNEKSPSFYVNDDKAFYHCFGCGAHGDAIRFLTEAKGLSFIDAVKELADSAGMEVPAPDPRAAQRNEQQAGLHDVMTAAATWFEEQLAGMDGAQARAYLERRGISPKLQKAFGIGFAPDSRGRLKTALKSFGEGKLIETGLLILVEEKEPYDRFRGRVMIPIRDARGRTIAFGGRILDQGEPKYLNSPETPLFDKGRTLFNIDRAGPAARKADRVIAVEGYMDVIALARAGIDEAVAPLGTALTEMQLERLWRMAEVPILCFDGDKAGQKAAIRAAQRALPMIAPGRTLRFALLPGGQDPDDLVKTGGVAAMEKVLGEAISLDELLWRAEYEAQPLGTPEARAGLRKRLGDLAASIQDGDVRYQYQMEFRRRFDEQFGQARRQPFERQPFQPRAPRRRGEPWKPEPLPPSRAAHAVNQSGIEPRLMRAAMAGLLRYPALLAEKIETIGSLRIDDERLAELRSIAFDASFSGALLEKESLETILREAGLGAVVEELKATNTLAFSFLRGNAEYNRAVHDLSATIDALAAIPSLDVALREATDRLGMETSEALWSEQQRLREALADAKRALTDLAQGGDGGGV
;
A
#
# COMPACT_ATOMS: atom_id res chain seq x y z
N MET A 1 11.29 12.84 -33.85
CA MET A 1 11.61 11.84 -34.88
C MET A 1 10.30 11.17 -35.26
N SER A 2 9.82 11.35 -36.50
CA SER A 2 8.69 10.55 -36.97
C SER A 2 9.29 9.40 -37.78
N LEU A 3 9.53 8.27 -37.12
CA LEU A 3 9.75 7.03 -37.85
C LEU A 3 8.37 6.62 -38.38
N SER A 4 8.22 6.55 -39.69
CA SER A 4 6.94 6.13 -40.26
C SER A 4 6.63 4.70 -39.81
N PRO A 5 5.36 4.35 -39.55
CA PRO A 5 4.98 2.97 -39.29
C PRO A 5 5.50 2.02 -40.37
N GLN A 6 5.48 2.48 -41.63
CA GLN A 6 6.00 1.75 -42.78
C GLN A 6 7.50 1.45 -42.70
N PHE A 7 8.34 2.40 -42.22
CA PHE A 7 9.77 2.16 -42.02
C PHE A 7 10.02 1.12 -40.92
N LEU A 8 9.26 1.19 -39.82
CA LEU A 8 9.38 0.24 -38.72
C LEU A 8 8.94 -1.17 -39.15
N ASP A 9 7.91 -1.28 -39.97
CA ASP A 9 7.44 -2.56 -40.50
C ASP A 9 8.44 -3.15 -41.51
N GLU A 10 9.03 -2.32 -42.37
CA GLU A 10 10.11 -2.76 -43.28
C GLU A 10 11.35 -3.21 -42.50
N LEU A 11 11.73 -2.48 -41.45
CA LEU A 11 12.83 -2.85 -40.56
C LEU A 11 12.59 -4.20 -39.88
N ARG A 12 11.38 -4.42 -39.36
CA ARG A 12 10.99 -5.72 -38.78
C ARG A 12 11.05 -6.86 -39.80
N ALA A 13 10.66 -6.60 -41.04
CA ALA A 13 10.66 -7.61 -42.10
C ALA A 13 12.07 -8.00 -42.57
N ARG A 14 13.05 -7.09 -42.51
CA ARG A 14 14.44 -7.38 -42.93
C ARG A 14 15.29 -8.01 -41.82
N VAL A 15 14.87 -7.93 -40.58
CA VAL A 15 15.62 -8.49 -39.44
C VAL A 15 15.12 -9.90 -39.15
N THR A 16 16.01 -10.88 -39.31
CA THR A 16 15.75 -12.25 -38.84
C THR A 16 15.98 -12.33 -37.32
N LEU A 17 14.91 -12.62 -36.58
CA LEU A 17 14.90 -12.57 -35.12
C LEU A 17 15.80 -13.63 -34.49
N SER A 18 15.85 -14.84 -35.06
CA SER A 18 16.75 -15.90 -34.63
C SER A 18 18.23 -15.54 -34.81
N THR A 19 18.60 -14.84 -35.89
CA THR A 19 19.96 -14.35 -36.11
C THR A 19 20.32 -13.27 -35.10
N LEU A 20 19.39 -12.36 -34.78
CA LEU A 20 19.60 -11.31 -33.79
C LEU A 20 19.79 -11.90 -32.38
N ILE A 21 18.85 -12.74 -31.95
CA ILE A 21 18.82 -13.34 -30.63
C ILE A 21 19.95 -14.38 -30.46
N GLY A 22 20.29 -15.10 -31.53
CA GLY A 22 21.37 -16.09 -31.57
C GLY A 22 22.74 -15.53 -31.22
N LYS A 23 22.94 -14.21 -31.32
CA LYS A 23 24.15 -13.51 -30.85
C LYS A 23 24.24 -13.46 -29.32
N SER A 24 23.11 -13.53 -28.62
CA SER A 24 23.01 -13.38 -27.16
C SER A 24 22.78 -14.72 -26.46
N VAL A 25 22.03 -15.63 -27.08
CA VAL A 25 21.70 -16.95 -26.51
C VAL A 25 21.82 -18.06 -27.54
N LYS A 26 22.23 -19.25 -27.09
CA LYS A 26 22.36 -20.43 -27.95
C LYS A 26 20.99 -20.98 -28.33
N LEU A 27 20.56 -20.70 -29.56
CA LEU A 27 19.31 -21.21 -30.12
C LEU A 27 19.48 -22.63 -30.65
N THR A 28 18.48 -23.48 -30.40
CA THR A 28 18.38 -24.84 -30.94
C THR A 28 17.12 -24.94 -31.80
N LYS A 29 17.22 -25.52 -32.99
CA LYS A 29 16.07 -25.66 -33.89
C LYS A 29 15.04 -26.64 -33.31
N ALA A 30 13.77 -26.25 -33.32
CA ALA A 30 12.63 -27.02 -32.84
C ALA A 30 11.50 -26.95 -33.88
N GLY A 31 11.59 -27.81 -34.91
CA GLY A 31 10.67 -27.76 -36.05
C GLY A 31 10.86 -26.50 -36.89
N ARG A 32 9.82 -25.67 -36.98
CA ARG A 32 9.83 -24.37 -37.69
C ARG A 32 10.27 -23.20 -36.80
N GLU A 33 10.41 -23.42 -35.50
CA GLU A 33 10.81 -22.40 -34.52
C GLU A 33 12.20 -22.72 -33.96
N TYR A 34 12.75 -21.76 -33.21
CA TYR A 34 13.95 -21.96 -32.42
C TYR A 34 13.60 -21.90 -30.94
N LYS A 35 14.29 -22.70 -30.12
CA LYS A 35 14.16 -22.69 -28.66
C LYS A 35 15.49 -22.40 -27.97
N ALA A 36 15.46 -21.69 -26.84
CA ALA A 36 16.59 -21.43 -25.96
C ALA A 36 16.14 -21.34 -24.50
N CYS A 37 17.12 -21.28 -23.58
CA CYS A 37 16.84 -20.74 -22.25
C CYS A 37 16.63 -19.23 -22.38
N CYS A 38 15.67 -18.71 -21.62
CA CYS A 38 15.28 -17.31 -21.67
C CYS A 38 16.42 -16.36 -21.30
N PRO A 39 16.64 -15.28 -22.08
CA PRO A 39 17.58 -14.22 -21.71
C PRO A 39 17.01 -13.23 -20.68
N PHE A 40 15.71 -13.29 -20.38
CA PHE A 40 15.02 -12.36 -19.48
C PHE A 40 14.89 -12.89 -18.04
N HIS A 41 14.99 -14.20 -17.83
CA HIS A 41 14.94 -14.83 -16.51
C HIS A 41 15.81 -16.09 -16.48
N ASN A 42 16.22 -16.51 -15.30
CA ASN A 42 17.14 -17.63 -15.15
C ASN A 42 16.40 -18.97 -15.12
N GLU A 43 16.65 -19.85 -16.09
CA GLU A 43 16.04 -21.19 -16.17
C GLU A 43 17.00 -22.27 -16.70
N LYS A 44 16.75 -23.52 -16.31
CA LYS A 44 17.55 -24.69 -16.74
C LYS A 44 16.97 -25.41 -17.95
N SER A 45 15.67 -25.29 -18.19
CA SER A 45 14.97 -25.89 -19.32
C SER A 45 14.62 -24.82 -20.35
N PRO A 46 14.80 -25.07 -21.67
CA PRO A 46 14.44 -24.09 -22.70
C PRO A 46 12.94 -23.79 -22.72
N SER A 47 12.53 -22.59 -22.32
CA SER A 47 11.13 -22.12 -22.43
C SER A 47 10.96 -20.93 -23.38
N PHE A 48 12.06 -20.43 -23.95
CA PHE A 48 12.08 -19.29 -24.85
C PHE A 48 11.98 -19.73 -26.30
N TYR A 49 10.92 -19.34 -27.00
CA TYR A 49 10.67 -19.69 -28.40
C TYR A 49 10.79 -18.46 -29.29
N VAL A 50 11.41 -18.64 -30.45
CA VAL A 50 11.60 -17.61 -31.47
C VAL A 50 11.02 -18.13 -32.78
N ASN A 51 10.10 -17.35 -33.35
CA ASN A 51 9.46 -17.66 -34.62
C ASN A 51 9.84 -16.57 -35.64
N ASP A 52 10.70 -16.91 -36.61
CA ASP A 52 11.13 -15.99 -37.66
C ASP A 52 10.00 -15.67 -38.64
N ASP A 53 9.15 -16.65 -38.99
CA ASP A 53 8.03 -16.47 -39.93
C ASP A 53 7.03 -15.42 -39.41
N LYS A 54 6.83 -15.38 -38.10
CA LYS A 54 5.92 -14.45 -37.42
C LYS A 54 6.64 -13.26 -36.78
N ALA A 55 7.97 -13.19 -36.90
CA ALA A 55 8.83 -12.14 -36.38
C ALA A 55 8.63 -11.79 -34.88
N PHE A 56 8.31 -12.78 -34.04
CA PHE A 56 8.19 -12.59 -32.59
C PHE A 56 8.88 -13.69 -31.78
N TYR A 57 9.21 -13.36 -30.53
CA TYR A 57 9.60 -14.33 -29.52
C TYR A 57 8.56 -14.39 -28.41
N HIS A 58 8.47 -15.55 -27.75
CA HIS A 58 7.64 -15.75 -26.57
C HIS A 58 8.34 -16.69 -25.59
N CYS A 59 8.36 -16.31 -24.32
CA CYS A 59 8.85 -17.14 -23.24
C CYS A 59 7.70 -17.76 -22.45
N PHE A 60 7.57 -19.09 -22.44
CA PHE A 60 6.54 -19.77 -21.66
C PHE A 60 6.83 -19.82 -20.16
N GLY A 61 8.08 -19.57 -19.73
CA GLY A 61 8.45 -19.45 -18.32
C GLY A 61 8.00 -18.14 -17.67
N CYS A 62 8.43 -16.99 -18.21
CA CYS A 62 8.17 -15.66 -17.62
C CYS A 62 7.15 -14.80 -18.37
N GLY A 63 6.64 -15.25 -19.53
CA GLY A 63 5.69 -14.48 -20.34
C GLY A 63 6.32 -13.38 -21.20
N ALA A 64 7.65 -13.23 -21.23
CA ALA A 64 8.32 -12.25 -22.07
C ALA A 64 7.95 -12.45 -23.55
N HIS A 65 7.50 -11.39 -24.21
CA HIS A 65 7.01 -11.44 -25.59
C HIS A 65 7.34 -10.15 -26.34
N GLY A 66 7.85 -10.28 -27.57
CA GLY A 66 8.22 -9.10 -28.35
C GLY A 66 8.80 -9.38 -29.73
N ASP A 67 9.14 -8.28 -30.42
CA ASP A 67 9.82 -8.27 -31.70
C ASP A 67 11.32 -7.96 -31.53
N ALA A 68 12.04 -7.81 -32.65
CA ALA A 68 13.47 -7.49 -32.67
C ALA A 68 13.81 -6.19 -31.92
N ILE A 69 12.97 -5.16 -32.06
CA ILE A 69 13.18 -3.86 -31.40
C ILE A 69 13.01 -4.05 -29.89
N ARG A 70 11.92 -4.71 -29.48
CA ARG A 70 11.61 -4.96 -28.07
C ARG A 70 12.68 -5.82 -27.41
N PHE A 71 13.23 -6.79 -28.12
CA PHE A 71 14.37 -7.58 -27.63
C PHE A 71 15.57 -6.68 -27.29
N LEU A 72 15.97 -5.77 -28.19
CA LEU A 72 17.09 -4.86 -27.93
C LEU A 72 16.79 -3.86 -26.81
N THR A 73 15.56 -3.37 -26.69
CA THR A 73 15.21 -2.43 -25.62
C THR A 73 15.14 -3.10 -24.26
N GLU A 74 14.55 -4.30 -24.16
CA GLU A 74 14.33 -4.98 -22.88
C GLU A 74 15.53 -5.84 -22.47
N ALA A 75 16.14 -6.59 -23.40
CA ALA A 75 17.27 -7.47 -23.08
C ALA A 75 18.61 -6.72 -23.05
N LYS A 76 18.83 -5.76 -23.97
CA LYS A 76 20.08 -4.97 -24.02
C LYS A 76 19.98 -3.59 -23.38
N GLY A 77 18.79 -3.16 -22.95
CA GLY A 77 18.60 -1.84 -22.32
C GLY A 77 18.81 -0.65 -23.26
N LEU A 78 18.75 -0.87 -24.58
CA LEU A 78 18.91 0.20 -25.57
C LEU A 78 17.68 1.13 -25.57
N SER A 79 17.88 2.41 -25.91
CA SER A 79 16.74 3.28 -26.19
C SER A 79 16.05 2.83 -27.49
N PHE A 80 14.76 3.09 -27.64
CA PHE A 80 14.01 2.73 -28.86
C PHE A 80 14.72 3.20 -30.14
N ILE A 81 15.28 4.41 -30.14
CA ILE A 81 16.00 4.95 -31.31
C ILE A 81 17.33 4.25 -31.55
N ASP A 82 18.09 3.93 -30.50
CA ASP A 82 19.37 3.23 -30.66
C ASP A 82 19.13 1.79 -31.11
N ALA A 83 18.07 1.14 -30.61
CA ALA A 83 17.64 -0.18 -31.09
C ALA A 83 17.25 -0.14 -32.57
N VAL A 84 16.49 0.88 -33.01
CA VAL A 84 16.15 1.07 -34.41
C VAL A 84 17.40 1.28 -35.28
N LYS A 85 18.37 2.08 -34.81
CA LYS A 85 19.64 2.29 -35.53
C LYS A 85 20.46 1.02 -35.65
N GLU A 86 20.67 0.30 -34.55
CA GLU A 86 21.44 -0.96 -34.53
C GLU A 86 20.81 -2.01 -35.47
N LEU A 87 19.48 -2.10 -35.48
CA LEU A 87 18.76 -2.98 -36.41
C LEU A 87 18.89 -2.52 -37.85
N ALA A 88 18.74 -1.22 -38.12
CA ALA A 88 18.80 -0.66 -39.46
C ALA A 88 20.20 -0.85 -40.08
N ASP A 89 21.26 -0.60 -39.30
CA ASP A 89 22.65 -0.87 -39.69
C ASP A 89 22.85 -2.36 -40.03
N SER A 90 22.28 -3.26 -39.21
CA SER A 90 22.37 -4.71 -39.45
C SER A 90 21.55 -5.18 -40.67
N ALA A 91 20.51 -4.44 -41.03
CA ALA A 91 19.61 -4.72 -42.15
C ALA A 91 19.99 -3.96 -43.43
N GLY A 92 21.10 -3.20 -43.42
CA GLY A 92 21.52 -2.35 -44.53
C GLY A 92 20.47 -1.28 -44.90
N MET A 93 19.72 -0.79 -43.92
CA MET A 93 18.71 0.26 -44.10
C MET A 93 19.24 1.58 -43.58
N GLU A 94 19.11 2.64 -44.38
CA GLU A 94 19.34 4.00 -43.89
C GLU A 94 18.17 4.44 -43.03
N VAL A 95 18.45 4.79 -41.78
CA VAL A 95 17.44 5.41 -40.90
C VAL A 95 17.13 6.81 -41.45
N PRO A 96 15.84 7.17 -41.65
CA PRO A 96 15.46 8.49 -42.12
C PRO A 96 16.21 9.59 -41.37
N ALA A 97 16.80 10.53 -42.12
CA ALA A 97 17.58 11.61 -41.56
C ALA A 97 16.78 12.31 -40.45
N PRO A 98 17.40 12.61 -39.29
CA PRO A 98 16.73 13.42 -38.29
C PRO A 98 16.27 14.72 -38.96
N ASP A 99 15.06 15.20 -38.61
CA ASP A 99 14.66 16.59 -38.85
C ASP A 99 15.89 17.48 -38.64
N PRO A 100 16.27 18.37 -39.58
CA PRO A 100 17.45 19.23 -39.42
C PRO A 100 17.49 19.92 -38.05
N ARG A 101 16.33 20.23 -37.46
CA ARG A 101 16.22 20.75 -36.09
C ARG A 101 16.50 19.73 -34.99
N ALA A 102 16.22 18.45 -35.22
CA ALA A 102 16.60 17.34 -34.33
C ALA A 102 18.08 16.96 -34.47
N ALA A 103 18.66 17.01 -35.68
CA ALA A 103 20.10 16.85 -35.89
C ALA A 103 20.89 17.95 -35.18
N GLN A 104 20.50 19.21 -35.38
CA GLN A 104 21.10 20.36 -34.71
C GLN A 104 20.96 20.28 -33.19
N ARG A 105 19.80 19.85 -32.66
CA ARG A 105 19.61 19.61 -31.23
C ARG A 105 20.51 18.50 -30.69
N ASN A 106 20.70 17.41 -31.44
CA ASN A 106 21.60 16.32 -31.05
C ASN A 106 23.07 16.76 -31.07
N GLU A 107 23.50 17.52 -32.07
CA GLU A 107 24.86 18.10 -32.13
C GLU A 107 25.10 19.08 -30.98
N GLN A 108 24.11 19.95 -30.69
CA GLN A 108 24.16 20.84 -29.54
C GLN A 108 24.29 20.04 -28.24
N GLN A 109 23.45 19.03 -28.02
CA GLN A 109 23.51 18.17 -26.82
C GLN A 109 24.83 17.39 -26.72
N ALA A 110 25.37 16.88 -27.84
CA ALA A 110 26.68 16.25 -27.88
C ALA A 110 27.76 17.24 -27.40
N GLY A 111 27.74 18.47 -27.91
CA GLY A 111 28.64 19.54 -27.47
C GLY A 111 28.48 19.92 -25.99
N LEU A 112 27.27 19.81 -25.42
CA LEU A 112 27.07 20.03 -23.98
C LEU A 112 27.63 18.87 -23.15
N HIS A 113 27.53 17.62 -23.61
CA HIS A 113 28.16 16.48 -22.94
C HIS A 113 29.69 16.57 -22.94
N ASP A 114 30.28 17.10 -24.02
CA ASP A 114 31.73 17.33 -24.08
C ASP A 114 32.17 18.35 -23.02
N VAL A 115 31.39 19.43 -22.83
CA VAL A 115 31.61 20.42 -21.77
C VAL A 115 31.54 19.77 -20.38
N MET A 116 30.52 18.95 -20.13
CA MET A 116 30.35 18.28 -18.84
C MET A 116 31.48 17.28 -18.56
N THR A 117 31.96 16.60 -19.59
CA THR A 117 33.11 15.68 -19.51
C THR A 117 34.39 16.45 -19.19
N ALA A 118 34.65 17.54 -19.91
CA ALA A 118 35.82 18.39 -19.66
C ALA A 118 35.79 19.00 -18.24
N ALA A 119 34.62 19.43 -17.77
CA ALA A 119 34.44 19.92 -16.41
C ALA A 119 34.70 18.84 -15.35
N ALA A 120 34.21 17.61 -15.57
CA ALA A 120 34.46 16.49 -14.66
C ALA A 120 35.96 16.18 -14.55
N THR A 121 36.65 16.06 -15.69
CA THR A 121 38.10 15.87 -15.74
C THR A 121 38.83 16.99 -15.01
N TRP A 122 38.46 18.24 -15.27
CA TRP A 122 39.09 19.39 -14.61
C TRP A 122 38.92 19.35 -13.09
N PHE A 123 37.71 19.04 -12.59
CA PHE A 123 37.48 18.92 -11.15
C PHE A 123 38.28 17.77 -10.53
N GLU A 124 38.41 16.63 -11.20
CA GLU A 124 39.27 15.52 -10.74
C GLU A 124 40.75 15.95 -10.66
N GLU A 125 41.24 16.68 -11.67
CA GLU A 125 42.60 17.25 -11.66
C GLU A 125 42.81 18.25 -10.51
N GLN A 126 41.83 19.12 -10.26
CA GLN A 126 41.89 20.06 -9.13
C GLN A 126 41.90 19.33 -7.78
N LEU A 127 41.17 18.21 -7.66
CA LEU A 127 41.22 17.37 -6.46
C LEU A 127 42.58 16.72 -6.27
N ALA A 128 43.30 16.38 -7.34
CA ALA A 128 44.66 15.84 -7.27
C ALA A 128 45.73 16.93 -7.03
N GLY A 129 45.46 18.17 -7.45
CA GLY A 129 46.37 19.31 -7.34
C GLY A 129 46.59 19.84 -5.91
N MET A 130 47.34 20.93 -5.81
CA MET A 130 47.70 21.54 -4.52
C MET A 130 46.46 22.06 -3.77
N ASP A 131 45.53 22.70 -4.47
CA ASP A 131 44.31 23.26 -3.87
C ASP A 131 43.36 22.18 -3.32
N GLY A 132 43.47 20.94 -3.80
CA GLY A 132 42.65 19.82 -3.36
C GLY A 132 43.03 19.24 -2.00
N ALA A 133 44.09 19.71 -1.33
CA ALA A 133 44.61 19.10 -0.10
C ALA A 133 43.55 19.01 1.02
N GLN A 134 42.80 20.09 1.27
CA GLN A 134 41.74 20.11 2.28
C GLN A 134 40.58 19.19 1.90
N ALA A 135 40.24 19.13 0.60
CA ALA A 135 39.20 18.24 0.08
C ALA A 135 39.57 16.76 0.27
N ARG A 136 40.81 16.38 -0.05
CA ARG A 136 41.31 15.02 0.15
C ARG A 136 41.30 14.62 1.63
N ALA A 137 41.76 15.50 2.52
CA ALA A 137 41.73 15.25 3.97
C ALA A 137 40.29 15.10 4.49
N TYR A 138 39.34 15.87 3.95
CA TYR A 138 37.92 15.74 4.27
C TYR A 138 37.33 14.39 3.78
N LEU A 139 37.64 13.97 2.54
CA LEU A 139 37.21 12.69 1.97
C LEU A 139 37.79 11.49 2.73
N GLU A 140 39.05 11.60 3.16
CA GLU A 140 39.72 10.60 3.98
C GLU A 140 39.06 10.44 5.36
N ARG A 141 38.75 11.54 6.05
CA ARG A 141 37.96 11.51 7.30
C ARG A 141 36.58 10.88 7.12
N ARG A 142 36.02 10.97 5.90
CA ARG A 142 34.77 10.31 5.52
C ARG A 142 34.97 8.86 5.04
N GLY A 143 36.18 8.32 5.07
CA GLY A 143 36.49 6.95 4.65
C GLY A 143 36.33 6.73 3.15
N ILE A 144 36.38 7.78 2.32
CA ILE A 144 36.25 7.70 0.87
C ILE A 144 37.64 7.52 0.27
N SER A 145 38.01 6.27 0.00
CA SER A 145 39.32 5.91 -0.55
C SER A 145 39.55 6.50 -1.96
N PRO A 146 40.80 6.69 -2.41
CA PRO A 146 41.10 7.13 -3.78
C PRO A 146 40.46 6.27 -4.87
N LYS A 147 40.32 4.96 -4.62
CA LYS A 147 39.60 4.04 -5.52
C LYS A 147 38.13 4.42 -5.66
N LEU A 148 37.48 4.74 -4.54
CA LEU A 148 36.08 5.17 -4.52
C LEU A 148 35.90 6.56 -5.12
N GLN A 149 36.84 7.49 -4.85
CA GLN A 149 36.89 8.81 -5.49
C GLN A 149 36.90 8.67 -7.01
N LYS A 150 37.80 7.85 -7.56
CA LYS A 150 37.87 7.57 -8.99
C LYS A 150 36.62 6.87 -9.52
N ALA A 151 36.07 5.90 -8.79
CA ALA A 151 34.88 5.16 -9.19
C ALA A 151 33.63 6.05 -9.35
N PHE A 152 33.49 7.06 -8.48
CA PHE A 152 32.41 8.04 -8.54
C PHE A 152 32.78 9.31 -9.33
N GLY A 153 34.02 9.48 -9.77
CA GLY A 153 34.52 10.70 -10.42
C GLY A 153 34.51 11.93 -9.51
N ILE A 154 34.78 11.73 -8.22
CA ILE A 154 34.80 12.82 -7.23
C ILE A 154 35.93 13.79 -7.59
N GLY A 155 35.60 15.08 -7.62
CA GLY A 155 36.55 16.16 -7.89
C GLY A 155 36.48 17.28 -6.85
N PHE A 156 37.12 18.40 -7.15
CA PHE A 156 37.14 19.60 -6.31
C PHE A 156 37.01 20.86 -7.15
N ALA A 157 36.14 21.77 -6.74
CA ALA A 157 36.05 23.12 -7.26
C ALA A 157 36.83 24.06 -6.33
N PRO A 158 37.97 24.63 -6.78
CA PRO A 158 38.72 25.62 -6.02
C PRO A 158 37.83 26.80 -5.61
N ASP A 159 38.17 27.46 -4.51
CA ASP A 159 37.46 28.67 -4.09
C ASP A 159 37.89 29.87 -4.96
N SER A 160 37.34 29.93 -6.17
CA SER A 160 37.62 30.98 -7.15
C SER A 160 36.40 31.23 -8.03
N ARG A 161 36.24 32.48 -8.50
CA ARG A 161 35.08 32.90 -9.29
C ARG A 161 35.20 32.67 -10.80
N GLY A 162 36.37 32.29 -11.32
CA GLY A 162 36.56 32.18 -12.78
C GLY A 162 37.64 31.21 -13.23
N ARG A 163 38.07 30.28 -12.37
CA ARG A 163 39.09 29.29 -12.74
C ARG A 163 38.52 28.25 -13.69
N LEU A 164 37.29 27.80 -13.47
CA LEU A 164 36.60 26.89 -14.38
C LEU A 164 36.29 27.60 -15.70
N LYS A 165 35.76 28.84 -15.66
CA LYS A 165 35.58 29.71 -16.83
C LYS A 165 36.84 29.80 -17.69
N THR A 166 37.99 30.03 -17.05
CA THR A 166 39.29 30.16 -17.73
C THR A 166 39.77 28.83 -18.31
N ALA A 167 39.64 27.73 -17.55
CA ALA A 167 40.06 26.40 -17.97
C ALA A 167 39.26 25.88 -19.18
N LEU A 168 37.96 26.17 -19.23
CA LEU A 168 37.06 25.69 -20.27
C LEU A 168 36.68 26.77 -21.31
N LYS A 169 37.49 27.84 -21.42
CA LYS A 169 37.21 28.97 -22.33
C LYS A 169 37.01 28.58 -23.79
N SER A 170 37.63 27.47 -24.24
CA SER A 170 37.54 26.95 -25.60
C SER A 170 36.13 26.51 -26.00
N PHE A 171 35.28 26.17 -25.03
CA PHE A 171 33.89 25.76 -25.29
C PHE A 171 32.93 26.94 -25.45
N GLY A 172 33.35 28.14 -25.06
CA GLY A 172 32.54 29.36 -25.06
C GLY A 172 31.62 29.46 -23.84
N GLU A 173 31.40 30.69 -23.38
CA GLU A 173 30.63 30.97 -22.16
C GLU A 173 29.17 30.52 -22.25
N GLY A 174 28.55 30.64 -23.44
CA GLY A 174 27.16 30.25 -23.66
C GLY A 174 26.89 28.79 -23.27
N LYS A 175 27.75 27.85 -23.67
CA LYS A 175 27.61 26.43 -23.31
C LYS A 175 27.86 26.18 -21.83
N LEU A 176 28.80 26.91 -21.22
CA LEU A 176 29.09 26.80 -19.78
C LEU A 176 27.91 27.33 -18.92
N ILE A 177 27.19 28.35 -19.40
CA ILE A 177 25.96 28.84 -18.78
C ILE A 177 24.83 27.81 -18.98
N GLU A 178 24.65 27.30 -20.20
CA GLU A 178 23.58 26.34 -20.54
C GLU A 178 23.71 25.01 -19.77
N THR A 179 24.94 24.57 -19.50
CA THR A 179 25.23 23.41 -18.63
C THR A 179 25.14 23.72 -17.14
N GLY A 180 24.90 24.97 -16.76
CA GLY A 180 24.77 25.40 -15.37
C GLY A 180 26.10 25.43 -14.60
N LEU A 181 27.24 25.44 -15.30
CA LEU A 181 28.57 25.58 -14.70
C LEU A 181 28.90 27.04 -14.35
N LEU A 182 28.35 28.00 -15.11
CA LEU A 182 28.44 29.43 -14.83
C LEU A 182 27.09 30.02 -14.44
N ILE A 183 27.13 31.06 -13.62
CA ILE A 183 25.99 31.92 -13.30
C ILE A 183 26.16 33.21 -14.08
N LEU A 184 25.17 33.53 -14.93
CA LEU A 184 25.02 34.84 -15.55
C LEU A 184 24.13 35.71 -14.66
N VAL A 185 24.58 36.92 -14.37
CA VAL A 185 23.80 37.97 -13.70
C VAL A 185 23.70 39.14 -14.66
N GLU A 186 22.53 39.79 -14.73
CA GLU A 186 22.34 40.95 -15.59
C GLU A 186 23.45 41.99 -15.37
N GLU A 187 24.00 42.50 -16.47
CA GLU A 187 25.06 43.52 -16.51
C GLU A 187 26.38 43.12 -15.80
N LYS A 188 26.61 41.83 -15.51
CA LYS A 188 27.83 41.35 -14.89
C LYS A 188 28.44 40.18 -15.65
N GLU A 189 29.76 40.08 -15.55
CA GLU A 189 30.52 38.94 -16.07
C GLU A 189 30.06 37.61 -15.45
N PRO A 190 29.85 36.56 -16.27
CA PRO A 190 29.55 35.22 -15.77
C PRO A 190 30.66 34.70 -14.85
N TYR A 191 30.27 34.01 -13.78
CA TYR A 191 31.20 33.46 -12.80
C TYR A 191 30.89 32.02 -12.43
N ASP A 192 31.89 31.29 -11.95
CA ASP A 192 31.83 29.87 -11.60
C ASP A 192 30.73 29.61 -10.55
N ARG A 193 29.80 28.69 -10.85
CA ARG A 193 28.71 28.31 -9.93
C ARG A 193 29.25 27.63 -8.67
N PHE A 194 30.15 26.67 -8.85
CA PHE A 194 30.70 25.85 -7.78
C PHE A 194 32.05 26.39 -7.35
N ARG A 195 32.23 26.63 -6.05
CA ARG A 195 33.43 27.24 -5.47
C ARG A 195 33.66 26.68 -4.07
N GLY A 196 34.90 26.30 -3.76
CA GLY A 196 35.28 25.73 -2.46
C GLY A 196 34.51 24.45 -2.12
N ARG A 197 34.22 23.60 -3.13
CA ARG A 197 33.31 22.45 -2.98
C ARG A 197 33.93 21.15 -3.47
N VAL A 198 33.70 20.07 -2.73
CA VAL A 198 33.85 18.71 -3.25
C VAL A 198 32.77 18.50 -4.31
N MET A 199 33.20 18.11 -5.50
CA MET A 199 32.36 17.92 -6.66
C MET A 199 32.00 16.45 -6.83
N ILE A 200 30.71 16.19 -6.98
CA ILE A 200 30.12 14.86 -7.13
C ILE A 200 29.39 14.87 -8.47
N PRO A 201 29.92 14.23 -9.52
CA PRO A 201 29.28 14.21 -10.83
C PRO A 201 28.00 13.39 -10.78
N ILE A 202 26.96 13.90 -11.42
CA ILE A 202 25.68 13.23 -11.60
C ILE A 202 25.65 12.71 -13.04
N ARG A 203 25.44 11.40 -13.18
CA ARG A 203 25.49 10.71 -14.47
C ARG A 203 24.09 10.27 -14.91
N ASP A 204 23.87 10.23 -16.22
CA ASP A 204 22.72 9.56 -16.80
C ASP A 204 22.87 8.02 -16.72
N ALA A 205 21.83 7.26 -17.10
CA ALA A 205 21.90 5.79 -17.08
C ALA A 205 22.97 5.18 -18.00
N ARG A 206 23.60 5.96 -18.88
CA ARG A 206 24.72 5.53 -19.74
C ARG A 206 26.08 5.87 -19.12
N GLY A 207 26.11 6.46 -17.92
CA GLY A 207 27.33 6.86 -17.22
C GLY A 207 27.92 8.19 -17.70
N ARG A 208 27.22 8.96 -18.53
CA ARG A 208 27.68 10.28 -19.01
C ARG A 208 27.35 11.34 -17.98
N THR A 209 28.30 12.22 -17.67
CA THR A 209 28.07 13.34 -16.74
C THR A 209 27.06 14.32 -17.35
N ILE A 210 26.00 14.63 -16.59
CA ILE A 210 24.91 15.53 -16.99
C ILE A 210 24.70 16.69 -16.02
N ALA A 211 25.18 16.56 -14.78
CA ALA A 211 25.15 17.61 -13.76
C ALA A 211 26.21 17.37 -12.68
N PHE A 212 26.28 18.28 -11.71
CA PHE A 212 27.11 18.13 -10.52
C PHE A 212 26.34 18.45 -9.25
N GLY A 213 26.63 17.71 -8.18
CA GLY A 213 26.42 18.11 -6.80
C GLY A 213 27.73 18.65 -6.22
N GLY A 214 27.64 19.66 -5.35
CA GLY A 214 28.79 20.30 -4.73
C GLY A 214 28.60 20.45 -3.22
N ARG A 215 29.49 19.85 -2.43
CA ARG A 215 29.48 19.95 -0.96
C ARG A 215 30.59 20.87 -0.47
N ILE A 216 30.25 21.88 0.34
CA ILE A 216 31.28 22.76 0.95
C ILE A 216 32.16 21.99 1.93
N LEU A 217 33.42 22.44 2.06
CA LEU A 217 34.35 21.94 3.07
C LEU A 217 34.23 22.70 4.40
N ASP A 218 34.00 24.01 4.32
CA ASP A 218 33.97 24.95 5.45
C ASP A 218 32.55 25.42 5.80
N GLN A 219 32.43 26.40 6.69
CA GLN A 219 31.14 27.00 7.04
C GLN A 219 30.60 27.87 5.90
N GLY A 220 29.32 27.70 5.58
CA GLY A 220 28.62 28.44 4.55
C GLY A 220 27.30 27.77 4.19
N GLU A 221 26.47 28.46 3.41
CA GLU A 221 25.21 27.92 2.93
C GLU A 221 25.08 28.06 1.40
N PRO A 222 24.43 27.11 0.71
CA PRO A 222 23.93 25.83 1.24
C PRO A 222 25.05 24.78 1.35
N LYS A 223 24.92 23.86 2.32
CA LYS A 223 25.85 22.74 2.54
C LYS A 223 26.04 21.89 1.29
N TYR A 224 24.95 21.59 0.59
CA TYR A 224 24.93 20.93 -0.71
C TYR A 224 24.31 21.86 -1.75
N LEU A 225 24.92 21.92 -2.92
CA LEU A 225 24.43 22.69 -4.06
C LEU A 225 24.39 21.77 -5.28
N ASN A 226 23.24 21.68 -5.94
CA ASN A 226 23.11 20.97 -7.22
C ASN A 226 23.18 21.95 -8.38
N SER A 227 23.56 21.46 -9.57
CA SER A 227 23.32 22.15 -10.84
C SER A 227 21.85 22.59 -10.95
N PRO A 228 21.54 23.69 -11.67
CA PRO A 228 20.16 24.05 -12.00
C PRO A 228 19.57 23.03 -12.99
N GLU A 229 18.28 23.15 -13.33
CA GLU A 229 17.72 22.40 -14.48
C GLU A 229 18.46 22.81 -15.76
N THR A 230 18.78 21.86 -16.63
CA THR A 230 19.48 22.10 -17.91
C THR A 230 18.90 21.20 -19.01
N PRO A 231 19.23 21.41 -20.29
CA PRO A 231 18.82 20.49 -21.36
C PRO A 231 19.29 19.04 -21.14
N LEU A 232 20.38 18.83 -20.38
CA LEU A 232 20.92 17.51 -20.05
C LEU A 232 20.40 16.96 -18.72
N PHE A 233 19.89 17.82 -17.84
CA PHE A 233 19.63 17.48 -16.45
C PHE A 233 18.25 17.92 -15.98
N ASP A 234 17.45 16.92 -15.61
CA ASP A 234 16.14 17.06 -14.97
C ASP A 234 16.22 16.47 -13.55
N LYS A 235 16.16 17.31 -12.51
CA LYS A 235 16.24 16.84 -11.11
C LYS A 235 15.09 15.93 -10.75
N GLY A 236 13.89 16.22 -11.26
CA GLY A 236 12.67 15.49 -10.94
C GLY A 236 12.64 14.10 -11.57
N ARG A 237 13.50 13.80 -12.54
CA ARG A 237 13.54 12.50 -13.23
C ARG A 237 14.82 11.70 -12.98
N THR A 238 15.88 12.37 -12.53
CA THR A 238 17.21 11.76 -12.38
C THR A 238 17.39 11.22 -10.96
N LEU A 239 17.98 10.03 -10.87
CA LEU A 239 18.45 9.42 -9.62
C LEU A 239 19.98 9.37 -9.67
N PHE A 240 20.63 9.81 -8.60
CA PHE A 240 22.08 9.66 -8.45
C PHE A 240 22.47 8.18 -8.45
N ASN A 241 23.64 7.88 -9.04
CA ASN A 241 24.23 6.53 -9.13
C ASN A 241 23.43 5.52 -9.97
N ILE A 242 22.45 5.96 -10.78
CA ILE A 242 21.59 5.06 -11.56
C ILE A 242 22.36 4.21 -12.59
N ASP A 243 23.45 4.72 -13.15
CA ASP A 243 24.33 4.02 -14.09
C ASP A 243 25.02 2.81 -13.46
N ARG A 244 25.48 2.96 -12.21
CA ARG A 244 26.19 1.91 -11.47
C ARG A 244 25.22 1.00 -10.72
N ALA A 245 24.17 1.57 -10.15
CA ALA A 245 23.16 0.85 -9.39
C ALA A 245 22.28 -0.03 -10.29
N GLY A 246 22.03 0.33 -11.55
CA GLY A 246 21.20 -0.47 -12.46
C GLY A 246 21.68 -1.92 -12.62
N PRO A 247 22.93 -2.16 -13.07
CA PRO A 247 23.48 -3.51 -13.15
C PRO A 247 23.57 -4.22 -11.79
N ALA A 248 23.93 -3.50 -10.73
CA ALA A 248 24.02 -4.05 -9.37
C ALA A 248 22.65 -4.52 -8.85
N ALA A 249 21.60 -3.71 -9.08
CA ALA A 249 20.24 -4.00 -8.67
C ALA A 249 19.69 -5.27 -9.32
N ARG A 250 19.97 -5.50 -10.61
CA ARG A 250 19.60 -6.74 -11.30
C ARG A 250 20.27 -7.97 -10.72
N LYS A 251 21.52 -7.83 -10.24
CA LYS A 251 22.28 -8.92 -9.62
C LYS A 251 21.79 -9.22 -8.21
N ALA A 252 21.46 -8.17 -7.46
CA ALA A 252 21.01 -8.25 -6.07
C ALA A 252 19.49 -8.49 -5.94
N ASP A 253 18.75 -8.40 -7.05
CA ASP A 253 17.28 -8.45 -7.11
C ASP A 253 16.61 -7.43 -6.18
N ARG A 254 17.24 -6.25 -6.02
CA ARG A 254 16.74 -5.16 -5.18
C ARG A 254 17.35 -3.83 -5.59
N VAL A 255 16.67 -2.73 -5.26
CA VAL A 255 17.21 -1.37 -5.34
C VAL A 255 16.93 -0.65 -4.03
N ILE A 256 17.90 0.13 -3.56
CA ILE A 256 17.81 0.87 -2.31
C ILE A 256 17.86 2.37 -2.62
N ALA A 257 16.84 3.12 -2.24
CA ALA A 257 16.85 4.57 -2.36
C ALA A 257 17.13 5.21 -0.98
N VAL A 258 18.24 5.93 -0.88
CA VAL A 258 18.65 6.70 0.32
C VAL A 258 18.46 8.20 0.10
N GLU A 259 18.66 9.03 1.12
CA GLU A 259 18.39 10.47 1.06
C GLU A 259 19.40 11.26 0.21
N GLY A 260 20.70 10.94 0.30
CA GLY A 260 21.75 11.74 -0.32
C GLY A 260 22.90 10.96 -0.96
N TYR A 261 23.77 11.71 -1.66
CA TYR A 261 24.91 11.15 -2.39
C TYR A 261 25.92 10.49 -1.46
N MET A 262 26.10 11.06 -0.27
CA MET A 262 27.05 10.54 0.71
C MET A 262 26.62 9.17 1.22
N ASP A 263 25.33 8.96 1.39
CA ASP A 263 24.76 7.69 1.83
C ASP A 263 24.96 6.63 0.76
N VAL A 264 24.72 6.96 -0.51
CA VAL A 264 25.02 6.07 -1.64
C VAL A 264 26.49 5.70 -1.68
N ILE A 265 27.39 6.68 -1.53
CA ILE A 265 28.83 6.44 -1.53
C ILE A 265 29.25 5.58 -0.31
N ALA A 266 28.63 5.79 0.85
CA ALA A 266 28.88 5.01 2.06
C ALA A 266 28.41 3.56 1.93
N LEU A 267 27.25 3.33 1.30
CA LEU A 267 26.75 1.99 0.97
C LEU A 267 27.65 1.30 -0.06
N ALA A 268 28.08 2.00 -1.11
CA ALA A 268 29.02 1.46 -2.09
C ALA A 268 30.38 1.11 -1.45
N ARG A 269 30.86 1.90 -0.49
CA ARG A 269 32.05 1.56 0.33
C ARG A 269 31.87 0.24 1.08
N ALA A 270 30.64 -0.07 1.52
CA ALA A 270 30.29 -1.31 2.20
C ALA A 270 30.05 -2.50 1.24
N GLY A 271 30.10 -2.28 -0.08
CA GLY A 271 29.82 -3.29 -1.10
C GLY A 271 28.34 -3.40 -1.50
N ILE A 272 27.51 -2.45 -1.09
CA ILE A 272 26.10 -2.32 -1.49
C ILE A 272 26.06 -1.31 -2.65
N ASP A 273 26.25 -1.80 -3.86
CA ASP A 273 26.42 -0.98 -5.07
C ASP A 273 25.07 -0.58 -5.73
N GLU A 274 23.97 -1.22 -5.32
CA GLU A 274 22.61 -1.04 -5.82
C GLU A 274 21.83 0.12 -5.19
N ALA A 275 22.53 1.02 -4.49
CA ALA A 275 21.95 2.20 -3.87
C ALA A 275 21.85 3.40 -4.83
N VAL A 276 20.75 4.15 -4.75
CA VAL A 276 20.49 5.39 -5.49
C VAL A 276 19.97 6.49 -4.55
N ALA A 277 20.02 7.74 -4.99
CA ALA A 277 19.45 8.86 -4.21
C ALA A 277 18.71 9.86 -5.12
N PRO A 278 17.62 10.48 -4.65
CA PRO A 278 17.03 11.63 -5.32
C PRO A 278 17.98 12.83 -5.24
N LEU A 279 17.81 13.77 -6.18
CA LEU A 279 18.64 14.97 -6.30
C LEU A 279 17.94 16.23 -5.76
N GLY A 280 16.87 16.05 -5.00
CA GLY A 280 16.00 17.10 -4.46
C GLY A 280 15.51 16.76 -3.06
N THR A 281 14.65 17.60 -2.50
CA THR A 281 14.17 17.48 -1.11
C THR A 281 13.16 16.36 -0.88
N ALA A 282 12.52 15.85 -1.94
CA ALA A 282 11.60 14.75 -1.88
C ALA A 282 11.64 13.92 -3.16
N LEU A 283 11.41 12.62 -3.04
CA LEU A 283 11.30 11.68 -4.15
C LEU A 283 10.08 12.01 -5.02
N THR A 284 10.23 12.10 -6.33
CA THR A 284 9.11 12.40 -7.26
C THR A 284 8.43 11.14 -7.81
N GLU A 285 7.27 11.33 -8.44
CA GLU A 285 6.54 10.28 -9.16
C GLU A 285 7.37 9.70 -10.32
N MET A 286 8.10 10.56 -11.05
CA MET A 286 8.99 10.13 -12.13
C MET A 286 10.20 9.33 -11.63
N GLN A 287 10.73 9.67 -10.45
CA GLN A 287 11.78 8.88 -9.80
C GLN A 287 11.23 7.55 -9.28
N LEU A 288 10.03 7.53 -8.71
CA LEU A 288 9.35 6.29 -8.31
C LEU A 288 9.17 5.35 -9.50
N GLU A 289 8.74 5.84 -10.66
CA GLU A 289 8.71 5.03 -11.88
C GLU A 289 10.07 4.47 -12.29
N ARG A 290 11.15 5.24 -12.08
CA ARG A 290 12.50 4.75 -12.37
C ARG A 290 12.90 3.64 -11.42
N LEU A 291 12.61 3.78 -10.13
CA LEU A 291 12.85 2.73 -9.14
C LEU A 291 12.08 1.45 -9.48
N TRP A 292 10.80 1.56 -9.85
CA TRP A 292 9.99 0.39 -10.23
C TRP A 292 10.41 -0.29 -11.54
N ARG A 293 11.15 0.41 -12.41
CA ARG A 293 11.81 -0.23 -13.57
C ARG A 293 13.09 -0.98 -13.18
N MET A 294 13.65 -0.73 -12.01
CA MET A 294 14.86 -1.40 -11.51
C MET A 294 14.52 -2.61 -10.65
N ALA A 295 13.48 -2.51 -9.81
CA ALA A 295 12.94 -3.60 -9.01
C ALA A 295 11.45 -3.40 -8.76
N GLU A 296 10.68 -4.49 -8.68
CA GLU A 296 9.24 -4.48 -8.39
C GLU A 296 8.90 -3.87 -7.02
N VAL A 297 9.77 -4.12 -6.03
CA VAL A 297 9.61 -3.66 -4.65
C VAL A 297 10.86 -2.92 -4.15
N PRO A 298 11.09 -1.66 -4.56
CA PRO A 298 12.18 -0.83 -4.07
C PRO A 298 12.14 -0.63 -2.55
N ILE A 299 13.32 -0.60 -1.92
CA ILE A 299 13.48 -0.29 -0.49
C ILE A 299 13.86 1.19 -0.36
N LEU A 300 13.03 1.98 0.32
CA LEU A 300 13.37 3.36 0.68
C LEU A 300 13.98 3.37 2.09
N CYS A 301 15.22 3.82 2.19
CA CYS A 301 15.97 3.90 3.44
C CYS A 301 16.13 5.36 3.85
N PHE A 302 15.47 5.74 4.94
CA PHE A 302 15.48 7.12 5.46
C PHE A 302 16.25 7.19 6.76
N ASP A 303 16.73 8.39 7.09
CA ASP A 303 17.44 8.67 8.32
C ASP A 303 16.56 8.36 9.53
N GLY A 304 17.18 7.90 10.62
CA GLY A 304 16.47 7.50 11.86
C GLY A 304 15.91 8.67 12.67
N ASP A 305 15.87 9.88 12.12
CA ASP A 305 15.39 11.10 12.79
C ASP A 305 13.93 11.45 12.43
N LYS A 306 13.41 12.51 13.04
CA LYS A 306 12.02 12.96 12.79
C LYS A 306 11.82 13.49 11.35
N ALA A 307 12.87 13.99 10.71
CA ALA A 307 12.80 14.50 9.34
C ALA A 307 12.73 13.34 8.34
N GLY A 308 13.57 12.32 8.51
CA GLY A 308 13.57 11.07 7.75
C GLY A 308 12.24 10.32 7.86
N GLN A 309 11.69 10.20 9.06
CA GLN A 309 10.35 9.62 9.26
C GLN A 309 9.25 10.37 8.49
N LYS A 310 9.25 11.71 8.53
CA LYS A 310 8.32 12.54 7.73
C LYS A 310 8.57 12.39 6.23
N ALA A 311 9.82 12.24 5.80
CA ALA A 311 10.15 12.00 4.40
C ALA A 311 9.63 10.62 3.93
N ALA A 312 9.77 9.59 4.75
CA ALA A 312 9.21 8.26 4.49
C ALA A 312 7.69 8.29 4.30
N ILE A 313 6.95 8.95 5.20
CA ILE A 313 5.49 9.08 5.10
C ILE A 313 5.09 9.85 3.84
N ARG A 314 5.80 10.94 3.51
CA ARG A 314 5.53 11.70 2.27
C ARG A 314 5.79 10.87 1.01
N ALA A 315 6.86 10.09 0.99
CA ALA A 315 7.17 9.19 -0.12
C ALA A 315 6.10 8.09 -0.25
N ALA A 316 5.66 7.52 0.87
CA ALA A 316 4.57 6.54 0.92
C ALA A 316 3.27 7.11 0.34
N GLN A 317 2.84 8.28 0.82
CA GLN A 317 1.62 8.94 0.34
C GLN A 317 1.70 9.29 -1.15
N ARG A 318 2.85 9.75 -1.63
CA ARG A 318 3.09 10.03 -3.05
C ARG A 318 3.02 8.77 -3.92
N ALA A 319 3.45 7.63 -3.40
CA ALA A 319 3.43 6.37 -4.12
C ALA A 319 2.04 5.74 -4.22
N LEU A 320 1.14 5.99 -3.26
CA LEU A 320 -0.19 5.34 -3.18
C LEU A 320 -1.00 5.37 -4.49
N PRO A 321 -1.10 6.49 -5.25
CA PRO A 321 -1.85 6.48 -6.50
C PRO A 321 -1.23 5.61 -7.59
N MET A 322 0.04 5.20 -7.44
CA MET A 322 0.84 4.54 -8.45
C MET A 322 1.10 3.05 -8.15
N ILE A 323 0.75 2.56 -6.96
CA ILE A 323 0.95 1.15 -6.61
C ILE A 323 -0.05 0.26 -7.36
N ALA A 324 0.40 -0.95 -7.67
CA ALA A 324 -0.34 -1.96 -8.44
C ALA A 324 0.14 -3.36 -8.04
N PRO A 325 -0.51 -4.45 -8.48
CA PRO A 325 0.02 -5.80 -8.27
C PRO A 325 1.47 -5.90 -8.76
N GLY A 326 2.38 -6.41 -7.92
CA GLY A 326 3.82 -6.48 -8.22
C GLY A 326 4.55 -5.12 -8.24
N ARG A 327 3.92 -4.03 -7.79
CA ARG A 327 4.51 -2.68 -7.75
C ARG A 327 4.19 -2.00 -6.43
N THR A 328 5.13 -2.05 -5.49
CA THR A 328 4.97 -1.42 -4.16
C THR A 328 6.31 -0.95 -3.61
N LEU A 329 6.36 -0.51 -2.35
CA LEU A 329 7.56 -0.03 -1.68
C LEU A 329 7.73 -0.74 -0.33
N ARG A 330 8.98 -0.87 0.11
CA ARG A 330 9.35 -1.20 1.50
C ARG A 330 10.15 -0.06 2.11
N PHE A 331 10.15 0.04 3.43
CA PHE A 331 10.78 1.13 4.16
C PHE A 331 11.77 0.59 5.20
N ALA A 332 13.05 0.89 5.01
CA ALA A 332 14.08 0.64 6.00
C ALA A 332 14.19 1.88 6.90
N LEU A 333 13.82 1.71 8.18
CA LEU A 333 13.89 2.77 9.18
C LEU A 333 15.14 2.56 10.03
N LEU A 334 16.08 3.49 9.95
CA LEU A 334 17.33 3.40 10.70
C LEU A 334 17.12 3.65 12.20
N PRO A 335 17.99 3.13 13.08
CA PRO A 335 17.98 3.46 14.50
C PRO A 335 18.08 4.97 14.75
N GLY A 336 17.50 5.42 15.86
CA GLY A 336 17.33 6.84 16.19
C GLY A 336 18.61 7.68 15.99
N GLY A 337 18.52 8.67 15.09
CA GLY A 337 19.58 9.64 14.82
C GLY A 337 20.78 9.16 13.99
N GLN A 338 20.71 7.96 13.40
CA GLN A 338 21.74 7.47 12.48
C GLN A 338 21.33 7.67 11.01
N ASP A 339 22.33 7.96 10.17
CA ASP A 339 22.25 7.89 8.71
C ASP A 339 22.91 6.57 8.20
N PRO A 340 22.78 6.21 6.92
CA PRO A 340 23.43 5.02 6.37
C PRO A 340 24.96 5.02 6.53
N ASP A 341 25.63 6.18 6.49
CA ASP A 341 27.08 6.29 6.66
C ASP A 341 27.50 5.93 8.10
N ASP A 342 26.75 6.40 9.09
CA ASP A 342 26.99 6.17 10.51
C ASP A 342 26.68 4.73 10.92
N LEU A 343 25.59 4.14 10.41
CA LEU A 343 25.26 2.73 10.67
C LEU A 343 26.33 1.79 10.10
N VAL A 344 26.79 2.06 8.86
CA VAL A 344 27.86 1.27 8.24
C VAL A 344 29.19 1.42 8.98
N LYS A 345 29.52 2.61 9.48
CA LYS A 345 30.76 2.81 10.26
C LYS A 345 30.75 2.07 11.60
N THR A 346 29.62 2.07 12.29
CA THR A 346 29.50 1.52 13.65
C THR A 346 29.26 0.01 13.65
N GLY A 347 28.36 -0.47 12.78
CA GLY A 347 27.92 -1.86 12.74
C GLY A 347 28.36 -2.66 11.50
N GLY A 348 29.03 -2.02 10.53
CA GLY A 348 29.47 -2.66 9.29
C GLY A 348 28.32 -3.00 8.34
N VAL A 349 28.66 -3.73 7.27
CA VAL A 349 27.69 -4.14 6.24
C VAL A 349 26.59 -5.04 6.81
N ALA A 350 26.90 -5.90 7.77
CA ALA A 350 25.93 -6.83 8.37
C ALA A 350 24.80 -6.09 9.12
N ALA A 351 25.12 -4.98 9.79
CA ALA A 351 24.10 -4.15 10.45
C ALA A 351 23.17 -3.49 9.43
N MET A 352 23.73 -2.98 8.32
CA MET A 352 22.93 -2.40 7.24
C MET A 352 22.02 -3.45 6.59
N GLU A 353 22.56 -4.61 6.24
CA GLU A 353 21.81 -5.73 5.65
C GLU A 353 20.67 -6.20 6.57
N LYS A 354 20.90 -6.22 7.89
CA LYS A 354 19.86 -6.53 8.86
C LYS A 354 18.70 -5.54 8.78
N VAL A 355 18.98 -4.23 8.81
CA VAL A 355 17.94 -3.20 8.73
C VAL A 355 17.20 -3.26 7.39
N LEU A 356 17.91 -3.50 6.29
CA LEU A 356 17.30 -3.66 4.97
C LEU A 356 16.41 -4.91 4.90
N GLY A 357 16.81 -6.02 5.52
CA GLY A 357 16.01 -7.24 5.62
C GLY A 357 14.74 -7.06 6.45
N GLU A 358 14.83 -6.28 7.52
CA GLU A 358 13.72 -5.91 8.44
C GLU A 358 12.86 -4.75 7.92
N ALA A 359 13.07 -4.29 6.68
CA ALA A 359 12.30 -3.19 6.10
C ALA A 359 10.79 -3.45 6.14
N ILE A 360 10.01 -2.52 6.69
CA ILE A 360 8.58 -2.66 6.87
C ILE A 360 7.82 -2.41 5.56
N SER A 361 6.60 -2.95 5.46
CA SER A 361 5.75 -2.74 4.28
C SER A 361 5.16 -1.33 4.25
N LEU A 362 4.70 -0.91 3.06
CA LEU A 362 4.03 0.38 2.85
C LEU A 362 2.79 0.54 3.75
N ASP A 363 1.95 -0.49 3.87
CA ASP A 363 0.77 -0.47 4.74
C ASP A 363 1.15 -0.36 6.23
N GLU A 364 2.24 -1.01 6.64
CA GLU A 364 2.72 -0.95 8.02
C GLU A 364 3.23 0.44 8.39
N LEU A 365 4.01 1.08 7.53
CA LEU A 365 4.49 2.44 7.74
C LEU A 365 3.30 3.40 7.91
N LEU A 366 2.33 3.34 7.00
CA LEU A 366 1.15 4.22 7.02
C LEU A 366 0.30 3.98 8.26
N TRP A 367 0.10 2.72 8.66
CA TRP A 367 -0.58 2.38 9.90
C TRP A 367 0.09 3.00 11.12
N ARG A 368 1.41 2.77 11.29
CA ARG A 368 2.18 3.29 12.44
C ARG A 368 2.08 4.82 12.50
N ALA A 369 2.28 5.49 11.36
CA ALA A 369 2.22 6.94 11.26
C ALA A 369 0.85 7.51 11.67
N GLU A 370 -0.24 6.94 11.16
CA GLU A 370 -1.59 7.43 11.46
C GLU A 370 -2.06 7.08 12.88
N TYR A 371 -1.60 5.95 13.41
CA TYR A 371 -1.89 5.48 14.76
C TYR A 371 -1.20 6.34 15.82
N GLU A 372 0.06 6.71 15.59
CA GLU A 372 0.87 7.52 16.52
C GLU A 372 0.59 9.03 16.39
N ALA A 373 -0.11 9.47 15.34
CA ALA A 373 -0.34 10.88 15.06
C ALA A 373 -1.10 11.62 16.18
N GLN A 374 -2.07 10.95 16.84
CA GLN A 374 -2.96 11.57 17.83
C GLN A 374 -3.42 10.53 18.88
N PRO A 375 -3.74 10.95 20.13
CA PRO A 375 -4.32 10.06 21.12
C PRO A 375 -5.66 9.47 20.67
N LEU A 376 -5.84 8.15 20.80
CA LEU A 376 -7.02 7.40 20.32
C LEU A 376 -7.97 6.97 21.45
N GLY A 377 -7.97 7.73 22.55
CA GLY A 377 -8.72 7.42 23.77
C GLY A 377 -10.24 7.48 23.59
N THR A 378 -10.74 8.37 22.73
CA THR A 378 -12.18 8.60 22.55
C THR A 378 -12.74 7.93 21.29
N PRO A 379 -14.05 7.63 21.25
CA PRO A 379 -14.71 7.13 20.04
C PRO A 379 -14.51 8.03 18.81
N GLU A 380 -14.53 9.35 18.97
CA GLU A 380 -14.34 10.32 17.89
C GLU A 380 -12.92 10.24 17.32
N ALA A 381 -11.91 10.11 18.18
CA ALA A 381 -10.51 9.96 17.76
C ALA A 381 -10.30 8.65 16.98
N ARG A 382 -10.93 7.55 17.43
CA ARG A 382 -10.90 6.26 16.73
C ARG A 382 -11.62 6.33 15.37
N ALA A 383 -12.77 6.99 15.31
CA ALA A 383 -13.46 7.26 14.05
C ALA A 383 -12.61 8.12 13.11
N GLY A 384 -11.87 9.09 13.65
CA GLY A 384 -10.90 9.91 12.93
C GLY A 384 -9.78 9.08 12.30
N LEU A 385 -9.16 8.16 13.06
CA LEU A 385 -8.15 7.23 12.52
C LEU A 385 -8.72 6.41 11.36
N ARG A 386 -9.90 5.81 11.55
CA ARG A 386 -10.55 5.00 10.51
C ARG A 386 -10.81 5.81 9.23
N LYS A 387 -11.23 7.08 9.37
CA LYS A 387 -11.41 7.98 8.23
C LYS A 387 -10.08 8.22 7.50
N ARG A 388 -9.01 8.60 8.21
CA ARG A 388 -7.69 8.87 7.60
C ARG A 388 -7.13 7.65 6.85
N LEU A 389 -7.21 6.46 7.44
CA LEU A 389 -6.80 5.21 6.78
C LEU A 389 -7.66 4.90 5.55
N GLY A 390 -8.98 5.14 5.63
CA GLY A 390 -9.89 5.02 4.51
C GLY A 390 -9.54 5.97 3.35
N ASP A 391 -9.23 7.23 3.67
CA ASP A 391 -8.83 8.26 2.71
C ASP A 391 -7.49 7.90 2.03
N LEU A 392 -6.52 7.39 2.79
CA LEU A 392 -5.26 6.87 2.25
C LEU A 392 -5.51 5.71 1.27
N ALA A 393 -6.29 4.71 1.66
CA ALA A 393 -6.59 3.58 0.78
C ALA A 393 -7.37 4.03 -0.46
N ALA A 394 -8.28 5.00 -0.34
CA ALA A 394 -9.05 5.53 -1.46
C ALA A 394 -8.20 6.24 -2.52
N SER A 395 -7.01 6.74 -2.16
CA SER A 395 -6.09 7.37 -3.12
C SER A 395 -5.46 6.38 -4.11
N ILE A 396 -5.45 5.08 -3.78
CA ILE A 396 -4.93 4.01 -4.64
C ILE A 396 -5.83 3.85 -5.86
N GLN A 397 -5.23 3.94 -7.05
CA GLN A 397 -5.95 3.88 -8.31
C GLN A 397 -6.39 2.46 -8.66
N ASP A 398 -5.50 1.48 -8.46
CA ASP A 398 -5.80 0.07 -8.69
C ASP A 398 -6.89 -0.44 -7.73
N GLY A 399 -7.97 -1.00 -8.27
CA GLY A 399 -9.16 -1.37 -7.49
C GLY A 399 -8.94 -2.55 -6.55
N ASP A 400 -8.17 -3.55 -6.98
CA ASP A 400 -7.92 -4.76 -6.20
C ASP A 400 -6.92 -4.46 -5.08
N VAL A 401 -5.85 -3.72 -5.38
CA VAL A 401 -4.89 -3.28 -4.36
C VAL A 401 -5.57 -2.37 -3.35
N ARG A 402 -6.39 -1.41 -3.80
CA ARG A 402 -7.19 -0.56 -2.91
C ARG A 402 -8.05 -1.39 -1.95
N TYR A 403 -8.75 -2.40 -2.46
CA TYR A 403 -9.57 -3.28 -1.63
C TYR A 403 -8.74 -4.01 -0.57
N GLN A 404 -7.56 -4.54 -0.93
CA GLN A 404 -6.67 -5.19 0.03
C GLN A 404 -6.17 -4.24 1.12
N TYR A 405 -5.79 -3.02 0.77
CA TYR A 405 -5.40 -2.00 1.75
C TYR A 405 -6.55 -1.65 2.71
N GLN A 406 -7.78 -1.51 2.20
CA GLN A 406 -8.95 -1.28 3.03
C GLN A 406 -9.21 -2.43 4.02
N MET A 407 -9.06 -3.68 3.56
CA MET A 407 -9.22 -4.85 4.42
C MET A 407 -8.12 -4.93 5.48
N GLU A 408 -6.87 -4.64 5.09
CA GLU A 408 -5.72 -4.69 6.00
C GLU A 408 -5.80 -3.61 7.08
N PHE A 409 -6.08 -2.36 6.71
CA PHE A 409 -6.28 -1.29 7.69
C PHE A 409 -7.46 -1.56 8.62
N ARG A 410 -8.54 -2.15 8.10
CA ARG A 410 -9.67 -2.58 8.93
C ARG A 410 -9.26 -3.69 9.90
N ARG A 411 -8.52 -4.70 9.43
CA ARG A 411 -8.02 -5.81 10.25
C ARG A 411 -7.19 -5.29 11.42
N ARG A 412 -6.22 -4.41 11.15
CA ARG A 412 -5.37 -3.78 12.19
C ARG A 412 -6.18 -2.92 13.17
N PHE A 413 -7.17 -2.18 12.66
CA PHE A 413 -8.10 -1.41 13.51
C PHE A 413 -8.91 -2.31 14.44
N ASP A 414 -9.47 -3.39 13.91
CA ASP A 414 -10.26 -4.35 14.69
C ASP A 414 -9.38 -5.16 15.66
N GLU A 415 -8.09 -5.37 15.37
CA GLU A 415 -7.15 -5.99 16.32
C GLU A 415 -6.84 -5.09 17.52
N GLN A 416 -6.72 -3.78 17.30
CA GLN A 416 -6.37 -2.84 18.35
C GLN A 416 -7.60 -2.37 19.17
N PHE A 417 -8.76 -2.24 18.52
CA PHE A 417 -9.97 -1.66 19.11
C PHE A 417 -11.20 -2.57 19.05
N GLY A 418 -11.13 -3.66 18.28
CA GLY A 418 -12.21 -4.64 18.25
C GLY A 418 -12.25 -5.43 19.55
N GLN A 419 -13.45 -5.88 19.91
CA GLN A 419 -13.60 -6.80 21.02
C GLN A 419 -12.92 -8.12 20.64
N ALA A 420 -12.11 -8.68 21.54
CA ALA A 420 -11.38 -9.93 21.31
C ALA A 420 -12.31 -11.00 20.72
N ARG A 421 -11.97 -11.49 19.51
CA ARG A 421 -12.55 -12.73 18.96
C ARG A 421 -12.27 -13.83 20.00
N ARG A 422 -13.32 -14.32 20.67
CA ARG A 422 -13.27 -15.60 21.37
C ARG A 422 -12.77 -16.67 20.39
N GLN A 423 -11.86 -17.52 20.84
CA GLN A 423 -11.04 -18.45 20.04
C GLN A 423 -11.83 -19.22 18.95
N PRO A 424 -11.22 -19.48 17.79
CA PRO A 424 -11.79 -20.35 16.77
C PRO A 424 -11.58 -21.82 17.15
N PHE A 425 -12.66 -22.58 17.36
CA PHE A 425 -12.57 -24.04 17.41
C PHE A 425 -12.34 -24.60 16.00
N GLU A 426 -11.47 -25.61 15.92
CA GLU A 426 -10.89 -26.16 14.69
C GLU A 426 -11.91 -26.78 13.74
N ARG A 427 -11.65 -26.60 12.44
CA ARG A 427 -12.44 -27.10 11.30
C ARG A 427 -12.06 -28.54 10.96
N GLN A 428 -13.01 -29.34 10.46
CA GLN A 428 -12.71 -30.51 9.64
C GLN A 428 -13.62 -30.62 8.38
N PRO A 429 -13.26 -31.44 7.36
CA PRO A 429 -12.94 -30.90 6.03
C PRO A 429 -13.98 -31.17 4.93
N PHE A 430 -13.85 -30.37 3.87
CA PHE A 430 -14.62 -30.40 2.62
C PHE A 430 -14.73 -31.80 1.97
N GLN A 431 -15.94 -32.22 1.59
CA GLN A 431 -16.18 -33.36 0.70
C GLN A 431 -17.03 -32.96 -0.53
N PRO A 432 -16.74 -33.53 -1.72
CA PRO A 432 -17.14 -32.96 -3.00
C PRO A 432 -18.58 -33.36 -3.39
N ARG A 433 -19.33 -32.43 -4.00
CA ARG A 433 -20.68 -32.70 -4.53
C ARG A 433 -20.65 -33.80 -5.60
N ALA A 434 -21.33 -34.91 -5.30
CA ALA A 434 -21.72 -35.94 -6.25
C ALA A 434 -23.03 -35.54 -7.00
N PRO A 435 -23.34 -36.15 -8.16
CA PRO A 435 -24.05 -35.49 -9.26
C PRO A 435 -25.58 -35.42 -9.07
N ARG A 436 -26.16 -34.27 -9.46
CA ARG A 436 -27.62 -34.05 -9.50
C ARG A 436 -28.32 -35.14 -10.31
N ARG A 437 -29.34 -35.77 -9.71
CA ARG A 437 -30.27 -36.68 -10.40
C ARG A 437 -31.21 -35.89 -11.32
N ARG A 438 -31.44 -36.43 -12.52
CA ARG A 438 -32.40 -35.93 -13.53
C ARG A 438 -33.83 -35.97 -12.97
N GLY A 439 -34.51 -34.83 -12.95
CA GLY A 439 -35.96 -34.77 -12.74
C GLY A 439 -36.50 -33.56 -11.97
N GLU A 440 -35.66 -32.77 -11.31
CA GLU A 440 -36.14 -31.59 -10.57
C GLU A 440 -36.27 -30.33 -11.48
N PRO A 441 -37.37 -29.55 -11.38
CA PRO A 441 -37.48 -28.27 -12.06
C PRO A 441 -36.49 -27.26 -11.46
N TRP A 442 -35.72 -26.58 -12.32
CA TRP A 442 -34.78 -25.54 -11.91
C TRP A 442 -35.53 -24.38 -11.23
N LYS A 443 -35.31 -24.19 -9.92
CA LYS A 443 -35.63 -22.95 -9.20
C LYS A 443 -34.35 -22.13 -9.07
N PRO A 444 -34.32 -20.86 -9.52
CA PRO A 444 -33.19 -19.99 -9.24
C PRO A 444 -33.09 -19.75 -7.73
N GLU A 445 -31.92 -19.97 -7.14
CA GLU A 445 -31.64 -19.51 -5.78
C GLU A 445 -31.74 -17.96 -5.76
N PRO A 446 -32.42 -17.37 -4.76
CA PRO A 446 -32.38 -15.92 -4.60
C PRO A 446 -30.94 -15.48 -4.35
N LEU A 447 -30.48 -14.46 -5.07
CA LEU A 447 -29.19 -13.82 -4.82
C LEU A 447 -29.09 -13.49 -3.32
N PRO A 448 -27.95 -13.75 -2.66
CA PRO A 448 -27.80 -13.38 -1.26
C PRO A 448 -27.96 -11.86 -1.14
N PRO A 449 -28.79 -11.37 -0.20
CA PRO A 449 -28.87 -9.93 0.07
C PRO A 449 -27.47 -9.42 0.44
N SER A 450 -27.11 -8.26 -0.12
CA SER A 450 -25.78 -7.67 0.06
C SER A 450 -25.45 -7.48 1.55
N ARG A 451 -24.16 -7.60 1.89
CA ARG A 451 -23.63 -7.41 3.26
C ARG A 451 -23.97 -6.04 3.89
N ALA A 452 -24.51 -5.09 3.13
CA ALA A 452 -24.98 -3.80 3.61
C ALA A 452 -26.31 -3.87 4.37
N ALA A 453 -27.15 -4.90 4.15
CA ALA A 453 -28.45 -5.02 4.84
C ALA A 453 -28.33 -5.63 6.25
N HIS A 454 -27.28 -6.40 6.54
CA HIS A 454 -27.13 -7.08 7.83
C HIS A 454 -26.52 -6.21 8.94
N ALA A 455 -25.75 -5.17 8.60
CA ALA A 455 -25.02 -4.38 9.59
C ALA A 455 -25.86 -3.30 10.30
N VAL A 456 -27.04 -2.96 9.78
CA VAL A 456 -27.88 -1.87 10.34
C VAL A 456 -28.97 -2.40 11.28
N ASN A 457 -29.37 -3.68 11.17
CA ASN A 457 -30.50 -4.22 11.94
C ASN A 457 -30.15 -4.80 13.33
N GLN A 458 -28.90 -5.17 13.61
CA GLN A 458 -28.60 -5.90 14.85
C GLN A 458 -28.17 -5.03 16.04
N SER A 459 -27.51 -3.88 15.85
CA SER A 459 -27.03 -3.06 16.98
C SER A 459 -28.03 -2.01 17.50
N GLY A 460 -29.24 -1.93 16.92
CA GLY A 460 -30.22 -0.87 17.26
C GLY A 460 -31.61 -1.33 17.71
N ILE A 461 -32.00 -2.58 17.41
CA ILE A 461 -33.37 -3.06 17.66
C ILE A 461 -33.48 -3.80 19.01
N GLU A 462 -32.48 -4.59 19.39
CA GLU A 462 -32.48 -5.39 20.62
C GLU A 462 -32.66 -4.56 21.91
N PRO A 463 -31.99 -3.40 22.10
CA PRO A 463 -32.24 -2.54 23.26
C PRO A 463 -33.66 -1.93 23.28
N ARG A 464 -34.27 -1.72 22.11
CA ARG A 464 -35.64 -1.18 22.01
C ARG A 464 -36.69 -2.23 22.36
N LEU A 465 -36.46 -3.48 21.96
CA LEU A 465 -37.32 -4.61 22.29
C LEU A 465 -37.28 -4.94 23.78
N MET A 466 -36.10 -4.89 24.40
CA MET A 466 -35.96 -5.08 25.84
C MET A 466 -36.73 -4.00 26.63
N ARG A 467 -36.61 -2.73 26.23
CA ARG A 467 -37.40 -1.63 26.81
C ARG A 467 -38.90 -1.83 26.62
N ALA A 468 -39.34 -2.29 25.45
CA ALA A 468 -40.74 -2.62 25.19
C ALA A 468 -41.25 -3.74 26.12
N ALA A 469 -40.50 -4.83 26.26
CA ALA A 469 -40.86 -5.94 27.15
C ALA A 469 -40.94 -5.48 28.62
N MET A 470 -40.00 -4.67 29.09
CA MET A 470 -40.04 -4.11 30.46
C MET A 470 -41.23 -3.16 30.66
N ALA A 471 -41.54 -2.31 29.67
CA ALA A 471 -42.74 -1.47 29.71
C ALA A 471 -44.04 -2.28 29.71
N GLY A 472 -44.07 -3.42 29.02
CA GLY A 472 -45.17 -4.38 29.06
C GLY A 472 -45.34 -5.02 30.44
N LEU A 473 -44.26 -5.46 31.08
CA LEU A 473 -44.28 -6.06 32.41
C LEU A 473 -44.77 -5.10 33.50
N LEU A 474 -44.50 -3.80 33.35
CA LEU A 474 -45.10 -2.77 34.23
C LEU A 474 -46.62 -2.67 34.06
N ARG A 475 -47.15 -2.90 32.85
CA ARG A 475 -48.60 -2.84 32.56
C ARG A 475 -49.33 -4.13 32.93
N TYR A 476 -48.65 -5.27 32.80
CA TYR A 476 -49.19 -6.61 33.06
C TYR A 476 -48.32 -7.36 34.09
N PRO A 477 -48.27 -6.87 35.34
CA PRO A 477 -47.39 -7.39 36.39
C PRO A 477 -47.62 -8.86 36.76
N ALA A 478 -48.81 -9.41 36.49
CA ALA A 478 -49.11 -10.83 36.73
C ALA A 478 -48.13 -11.78 36.02
N LEU A 479 -47.59 -11.39 34.86
CA LEU A 479 -46.61 -12.19 34.11
C LEU A 479 -45.25 -12.30 34.81
N LEU A 480 -44.93 -11.42 35.75
CA LEU A 480 -43.66 -11.47 36.50
C LEU A 480 -43.55 -12.75 37.33
N ALA A 481 -44.67 -13.16 37.97
CA ALA A 481 -44.72 -14.39 38.75
C ALA A 481 -44.84 -15.64 37.85
N GLU A 482 -45.60 -15.53 36.75
CA GLU A 482 -45.82 -16.65 35.81
C GLU A 482 -44.55 -17.04 35.04
N LYS A 483 -43.72 -16.06 34.65
CA LYS A 483 -42.53 -16.25 33.80
C LYS A 483 -41.23 -15.84 34.46
N ILE A 484 -41.13 -16.02 35.78
CA ILE A 484 -39.97 -15.54 36.54
C ILE A 484 -38.63 -16.11 36.06
N GLU A 485 -38.58 -17.41 35.72
CA GLU A 485 -37.38 -18.06 35.21
C GLU A 485 -36.96 -17.48 33.86
N THR A 486 -37.92 -17.34 32.93
CA THR A 486 -37.69 -16.78 31.60
C THR A 486 -37.23 -15.33 31.67
N ILE A 487 -37.90 -14.48 32.46
CA ILE A 487 -37.55 -13.06 32.62
C ILE A 487 -36.20 -12.91 33.34
N GLY A 488 -35.89 -13.79 34.30
CA GLY A 488 -34.60 -13.84 34.99
C GLY A 488 -33.43 -14.17 34.06
N SER A 489 -33.68 -15.04 33.06
CA SER A 489 -32.68 -15.42 32.06
C SER A 489 -32.38 -14.33 31.02
N LEU A 490 -33.21 -13.28 30.93
CA LEU A 490 -33.00 -12.19 29.99
C LEU A 490 -31.70 -11.45 30.29
N ARG A 491 -30.90 -11.24 29.24
CA ARG A 491 -29.69 -10.43 29.30
C ARG A 491 -30.06 -8.95 29.16
N ILE A 492 -29.93 -8.20 30.24
CA ILE A 492 -30.21 -6.77 30.29
C ILE A 492 -28.89 -6.03 30.52
N ASP A 493 -28.39 -5.35 29.49
CA ASP A 493 -27.13 -4.60 29.58
C ASP A 493 -27.33 -3.18 30.20
N ASP A 494 -28.58 -2.69 30.33
CA ASP A 494 -28.91 -1.41 30.99
C ASP A 494 -29.11 -1.64 32.51
N GLU A 495 -28.17 -1.14 33.32
CA GLU A 495 -28.17 -1.32 34.78
C GLU A 495 -29.49 -0.89 35.44
N ARG A 496 -30.11 0.19 34.94
CA ARG A 496 -31.38 0.70 35.48
C ARG A 496 -32.56 -0.22 35.21
N LEU A 497 -32.56 -0.91 34.06
CA LEU A 497 -33.60 -1.90 33.73
C LEU A 497 -33.37 -3.22 34.46
N ALA A 498 -32.11 -3.59 34.71
CA ALA A 498 -31.75 -4.75 35.51
C ALA A 498 -32.17 -4.57 36.98
N GLU A 499 -31.96 -3.36 37.54
CA GLU A 499 -32.40 -2.97 38.87
C GLU A 499 -33.94 -2.95 38.97
N LEU A 500 -34.63 -2.37 37.97
CA LEU A 500 -36.09 -2.41 37.88
C LEU A 500 -36.64 -3.84 37.90
N ARG A 501 -36.03 -4.76 37.12
CA ARG A 501 -36.42 -6.18 37.11
C ARG A 501 -36.26 -6.81 38.50
N SER A 502 -35.15 -6.53 39.19
CA SER A 502 -34.89 -7.10 40.53
C SER A 502 -35.96 -6.67 41.52
N ILE A 503 -36.27 -5.37 41.58
CA ILE A 503 -37.28 -4.83 42.49
C ILE A 503 -38.68 -5.35 42.14
N ALA A 504 -38.99 -5.47 40.85
CA ALA A 504 -40.27 -6.03 40.39
C ALA A 504 -40.43 -7.52 40.75
N PHE A 505 -39.34 -8.30 40.75
CA PHE A 505 -39.34 -9.68 41.25
C PHE A 505 -39.52 -9.74 42.77
N ASP A 506 -38.78 -8.94 43.53
CA ASP A 506 -38.94 -8.91 44.99
C ASP A 506 -40.38 -8.55 45.39
N ALA A 507 -41.00 -7.62 44.66
CA ALA A 507 -42.40 -7.27 44.82
C ALA A 507 -43.37 -8.41 44.49
N SER A 508 -43.09 -9.22 43.46
CA SER A 508 -43.95 -10.35 43.06
C SER A 508 -43.95 -11.51 44.06
N PHE A 509 -42.91 -11.62 44.91
CA PHE A 509 -42.82 -12.61 45.98
C PHE A 509 -43.54 -12.21 47.29
N SER A 510 -44.07 -10.98 47.38
CA SER A 510 -44.73 -10.49 48.61
C SER A 510 -46.07 -11.16 48.94
N GLY A 511 -46.57 -12.06 48.09
CA GLY A 511 -47.75 -12.89 48.34
C GLY A 511 -49.11 -12.23 48.08
N ALA A 512 -49.13 -10.96 47.67
CA ALA A 512 -50.32 -10.24 47.21
C ALA A 512 -50.41 -10.23 45.67
N LEU A 513 -51.62 -10.17 45.12
CA LEU A 513 -51.84 -9.90 43.70
C LEU A 513 -51.20 -8.54 43.36
N LEU A 514 -50.13 -8.57 42.55
CA LEU A 514 -49.37 -7.38 42.21
C LEU A 514 -50.16 -6.58 41.16
N GLU A 515 -50.88 -5.55 41.61
CA GLU A 515 -51.55 -4.60 40.72
C GLU A 515 -50.55 -3.59 40.14
N LYS A 516 -50.87 -3.05 38.96
CA LYS A 516 -50.01 -2.12 38.23
C LYS A 516 -49.66 -0.89 39.08
N GLU A 517 -50.66 -0.28 39.72
CA GLU A 517 -50.52 0.93 40.53
C GLU A 517 -49.64 0.67 41.77
N SER A 518 -49.70 -0.54 42.33
CA SER A 518 -48.88 -0.97 43.47
C SER A 518 -47.42 -1.16 43.06
N LEU A 519 -47.14 -1.84 41.95
CA LEU A 519 -45.76 -2.02 41.45
C LEU A 519 -45.12 -0.68 41.08
N GLU A 520 -45.85 0.22 40.45
CA GLU A 520 -45.34 1.56 40.11
C GLU A 520 -44.98 2.37 41.36
N THR A 521 -45.77 2.25 42.43
CA THR A 521 -45.49 2.92 43.71
C THR A 521 -44.19 2.41 44.32
N ILE A 522 -44.03 1.08 44.39
CA ILE A 522 -42.81 0.42 44.90
C ILE A 522 -41.56 0.88 44.12
N LEU A 523 -41.65 0.92 42.78
CA LEU A 523 -40.52 1.34 41.94
C LEU A 523 -40.17 2.83 42.11
N ARG A 524 -41.16 3.71 42.37
CA ARG A 524 -40.91 5.12 42.65
C ARG A 524 -40.25 5.33 44.00
N GLU A 525 -40.70 4.61 45.03
CA GLU A 525 -40.11 4.66 46.37
C GLU A 525 -38.66 4.14 46.36
N ALA A 526 -38.35 3.19 45.48
CA ALA A 526 -36.99 2.71 45.24
C ALA A 526 -36.11 3.64 44.36
N GLY A 527 -36.60 4.82 43.98
CA GLY A 527 -35.82 5.82 43.22
C GLY A 527 -35.85 5.64 41.69
N LEU A 528 -36.59 4.67 41.15
CA LEU A 528 -36.70 4.39 39.71
C LEU A 528 -37.85 5.15 39.02
N GLY A 529 -38.41 6.17 39.65
CA GLY A 529 -39.57 6.91 39.12
C GLY A 529 -39.34 7.53 37.74
N ALA A 530 -38.13 8.01 37.43
CA ALA A 530 -37.79 8.52 36.10
C ALA A 530 -37.80 7.42 35.03
N VAL A 531 -37.31 6.22 35.36
CA VAL A 531 -37.25 5.05 34.47
C VAL A 531 -38.67 4.54 34.16
N VAL A 532 -39.55 4.53 35.16
CA VAL A 532 -40.97 4.18 34.97
C VAL A 532 -41.65 5.14 33.99
N GLU A 533 -41.40 6.44 34.09
CA GLU A 533 -41.96 7.43 33.14
C GLU A 533 -41.38 7.28 31.73
N GLU A 534 -40.06 7.03 31.60
CA GLU A 534 -39.42 6.74 30.31
C GLU A 534 -40.03 5.50 29.63
N LEU A 535 -40.25 4.43 30.39
CA LEU A 535 -40.85 3.19 29.88
C LEU A 535 -42.32 3.38 29.49
N LYS A 536 -43.08 4.18 30.24
CA LYS A 536 -44.47 4.52 29.88
C LYS A 536 -44.56 5.35 28.60
N ALA A 537 -43.61 6.24 28.38
CA ALA A 537 -43.49 7.05 27.18
C ALA A 537 -42.99 6.25 25.96
N THR A 538 -42.55 5.00 26.16
CA THR A 538 -42.10 4.12 25.08
C THR A 538 -43.30 3.65 24.25
N ASN A 539 -43.53 4.33 23.12
CA ASN A 539 -44.58 3.98 22.15
C ASN A 539 -44.06 3.84 20.71
N THR A 540 -42.77 3.48 20.58
CA THR A 540 -42.06 3.48 19.29
C THR A 540 -42.26 2.19 18.49
N LEU A 541 -42.82 1.14 19.09
CA LEU A 541 -43.04 -0.17 18.46
C LEU A 541 -44.52 -0.54 18.53
N ALA A 542 -45.02 -1.22 17.49
CA ALA A 542 -46.44 -1.46 17.28
C ALA A 542 -47.02 -2.64 18.09
N PHE A 543 -46.39 -3.02 19.21
CA PHE A 543 -46.85 -4.11 20.07
C PHE A 543 -48.21 -3.84 20.70
N SER A 544 -49.08 -4.86 20.74
CA SER A 544 -50.41 -4.76 21.34
C SER A 544 -50.36 -4.38 22.83
N PHE A 545 -49.41 -4.92 23.59
CA PHE A 545 -49.25 -4.64 25.04
C PHE A 545 -48.77 -3.23 25.38
N LEU A 546 -48.28 -2.45 24.40
CA LEU A 546 -47.93 -1.05 24.61
C LEU A 546 -49.10 -0.10 24.28
N ARG A 547 -50.13 -0.59 23.58
CA ARG A 547 -51.31 0.19 23.18
C ARG A 547 -52.37 0.18 24.27
N GLY A 548 -52.92 1.35 24.59
CA GLY A 548 -53.96 1.49 25.63
C GLY A 548 -55.33 0.90 25.29
N ASN A 549 -55.55 0.48 24.04
CA ASN A 549 -56.83 -0.04 23.54
C ASN A 549 -56.76 -1.50 23.08
N ALA A 550 -55.68 -2.22 23.35
CA ALA A 550 -55.56 -3.63 23.00
C ALA A 550 -56.42 -4.50 23.93
N GLU A 551 -56.97 -5.58 23.39
CA GLU A 551 -57.66 -6.61 24.18
C GLU A 551 -56.68 -7.24 25.18
N TYR A 552 -57.08 -7.35 26.46
CA TYR A 552 -56.22 -7.81 27.56
C TYR A 552 -55.54 -9.15 27.26
N ASN A 553 -56.32 -10.15 26.81
CA ASN A 553 -55.78 -11.49 26.52
C ASN A 553 -54.76 -11.47 25.38
N ARG A 554 -55.01 -10.66 24.34
CA ARG A 554 -54.08 -10.48 23.22
C ARG A 554 -52.80 -9.77 23.66
N ALA A 555 -52.90 -8.74 24.48
CA ALA A 555 -51.75 -8.02 25.01
C ALA A 555 -50.87 -8.91 25.90
N VAL A 556 -51.47 -9.68 26.82
CA VAL A 556 -50.76 -10.62 27.68
C VAL A 556 -50.09 -11.72 26.85
N HIS A 557 -50.80 -12.27 25.85
CA HIS A 557 -50.26 -13.27 24.93
C HIS A 557 -49.06 -12.74 24.13
N ASP A 558 -49.17 -11.56 23.53
CA ASP A 558 -48.11 -10.98 22.71
C ASP A 558 -46.88 -10.58 23.55
N LEU A 559 -47.10 -10.12 24.80
CA LEU A 559 -46.03 -9.83 25.76
C LEU A 559 -45.32 -11.12 26.18
N SER A 560 -46.08 -12.15 26.52
CA SER A 560 -45.60 -13.50 26.84
C SER A 560 -44.73 -14.06 25.70
N ALA A 561 -45.22 -14.02 24.47
CA ALA A 561 -44.49 -14.48 23.28
C ALA A 561 -43.23 -13.64 23.00
N THR A 562 -43.27 -12.33 23.25
CA THR A 562 -42.10 -11.44 23.11
C THR A 562 -41.01 -11.79 24.12
N ILE A 563 -41.37 -12.04 25.38
CA ILE A 563 -40.43 -12.45 26.44
C ILE A 563 -39.82 -13.81 26.11
N ASP A 564 -40.63 -14.78 25.66
CA ASP A 564 -40.15 -16.11 25.29
C ASP A 564 -39.20 -16.04 24.09
N ALA A 565 -39.50 -15.24 23.07
CA ALA A 565 -38.61 -15.05 21.93
C ALA A 565 -37.29 -14.37 22.35
N LEU A 566 -37.34 -13.33 23.19
CA LEU A 566 -36.15 -12.65 23.71
C LEU A 566 -35.26 -13.57 24.56
N ALA A 567 -35.84 -14.51 25.32
CA ALA A 567 -35.10 -15.49 26.10
C ALA A 567 -34.58 -16.68 25.26
N ALA A 568 -35.33 -17.10 24.25
CA ALA A 568 -34.97 -18.22 23.38
C ALA A 568 -33.89 -17.84 22.36
N ILE A 569 -33.87 -16.60 21.85
CA ILE A 569 -32.92 -16.19 20.79
C ILE A 569 -31.46 -16.40 21.22
N PRO A 570 -30.98 -15.95 22.39
CA PRO A 570 -29.59 -16.16 22.80
C PRO A 570 -29.23 -17.65 22.94
N SER A 571 -30.12 -18.46 23.52
CA SER A 571 -29.89 -19.89 23.72
C SER A 571 -29.95 -20.67 22.40
N LEU A 572 -30.85 -20.33 21.49
CA LEU A 572 -30.90 -20.86 20.12
C LEU A 572 -29.70 -20.40 19.28
N ASP A 573 -29.22 -19.17 19.45
CA ASP A 573 -27.99 -18.69 18.80
C ASP A 573 -26.76 -19.46 19.31
N VAL A 574 -26.69 -19.80 20.61
CA VAL A 574 -25.63 -20.66 21.18
C VAL A 574 -25.78 -22.10 20.71
N ALA A 575 -26.97 -22.70 20.83
CA ALA A 575 -27.24 -24.07 20.42
C ALA A 575 -27.01 -24.28 18.92
N LEU A 576 -27.40 -23.31 18.07
CA LEU A 576 -27.13 -23.34 16.64
C LEU A 576 -25.62 -23.25 16.36
N ARG A 577 -24.87 -22.43 17.10
CA ARG A 577 -23.41 -22.38 16.99
C ARG A 577 -22.79 -23.71 17.40
N GLU A 578 -23.18 -24.27 18.54
CA GLU A 578 -22.69 -25.57 18.99
C GLU A 578 -23.05 -26.71 18.03
N ALA A 579 -24.27 -26.74 17.49
CA ALA A 579 -24.69 -27.72 16.49
C ALA A 579 -23.93 -27.54 15.17
N THR A 580 -23.60 -26.29 14.81
CA THR A 580 -22.76 -25.96 13.65
C THR A 580 -21.31 -26.40 13.85
N ASP A 581 -20.78 -26.23 15.06
CA ASP A 581 -19.42 -26.66 15.43
C ASP A 581 -19.32 -28.19 15.51
N ARG A 582 -20.32 -28.87 16.10
CA ARG A 582 -20.42 -30.35 16.13
C ARG A 582 -20.50 -30.93 14.72
N LEU A 583 -21.31 -30.35 13.84
CA LEU A 583 -21.36 -30.72 12.43
C LEU A 583 -20.02 -30.46 11.70
N GLY A 584 -19.23 -29.48 12.15
CA GLY A 584 -17.90 -29.17 11.62
C GLY A 584 -16.78 -30.11 12.09
N MET A 585 -17.00 -30.85 13.18
CA MET A 585 -16.07 -31.85 13.73
C MET A 585 -16.42 -33.28 13.33
N GLU A 586 -17.72 -33.61 13.23
CA GLU A 586 -18.24 -34.92 12.84
C GLU A 586 -19.36 -34.75 11.81
N THR A 587 -19.17 -35.25 10.59
CA THR A 587 -20.18 -35.15 9.54
C THR A 587 -21.16 -36.32 9.62
N SER A 588 -22.31 -36.09 10.25
CA SER A 588 -23.44 -37.02 10.35
C SER A 588 -24.75 -36.38 9.85
N GLU A 589 -25.60 -37.18 9.19
CA GLU A 589 -26.94 -36.76 8.72
C GLU A 589 -27.84 -36.31 9.88
N ALA A 590 -27.70 -36.94 11.05
CA ALA A 590 -28.41 -36.55 12.27
C ALA A 590 -27.97 -35.17 12.78
N LEU A 591 -26.67 -34.86 12.74
CA LEU A 591 -26.11 -33.56 13.16
C LEU A 591 -26.51 -32.45 12.19
N TRP A 592 -26.62 -32.75 10.90
CA TRP A 592 -27.09 -31.79 9.90
C TRP A 592 -28.58 -31.47 10.07
N SER A 593 -29.42 -32.49 10.29
CA SER A 593 -30.84 -32.32 10.59
C SER A 593 -31.05 -31.50 11.87
N GLU A 594 -30.24 -31.75 12.91
CA GLU A 594 -30.24 -30.96 14.15
C GLU A 594 -29.91 -29.49 13.91
N GLN A 595 -28.84 -29.21 13.14
CA GLN A 595 -28.46 -27.85 12.78
C GLN A 595 -29.55 -27.12 11.99
N GLN A 596 -30.18 -27.79 11.01
CA GLN A 596 -31.26 -27.19 10.23
C GLN A 596 -32.48 -26.88 11.12
N ARG A 597 -32.85 -27.80 12.03
CA ARG A 597 -33.93 -27.58 12.98
C ARG A 597 -33.68 -26.37 13.88
N LEU A 598 -32.46 -26.23 14.42
CA LEU A 598 -32.07 -25.10 15.27
C LEU A 598 -32.03 -23.77 14.49
N ARG A 599 -31.63 -23.83 13.22
CA ARG A 599 -31.60 -22.65 12.34
C ARG A 599 -33.01 -22.19 11.98
N GLU A 600 -33.91 -23.12 11.71
CA GLU A 600 -35.32 -22.85 11.48
C GLU A 600 -35.98 -22.29 12.74
N ALA A 601 -35.77 -22.92 13.90
CA ALA A 601 -36.25 -22.42 15.20
C ALA A 601 -35.76 -21.00 15.53
N LEU A 602 -34.49 -20.68 15.26
CA LEU A 602 -33.95 -19.33 15.46
C LEU A 602 -34.55 -18.31 14.48
N ALA A 603 -34.77 -18.72 13.23
CA ALA A 603 -35.42 -17.87 12.23
C ALA A 603 -36.90 -17.64 12.60
N ASP A 604 -37.59 -18.64 13.10
CA ASP A 604 -38.97 -18.55 13.59
C ASP A 604 -39.08 -17.63 14.80
N ALA A 605 -38.18 -17.75 15.79
CA ALA A 605 -38.16 -16.87 16.94
C ALA A 605 -37.92 -15.40 16.56
N LYS A 606 -37.00 -15.14 15.60
CA LYS A 606 -36.73 -13.78 15.08
C LYS A 606 -37.88 -13.24 14.23
N ARG A 607 -38.55 -14.10 13.46
CA ARG A 607 -39.75 -13.75 12.67
C ARG A 607 -40.93 -13.42 13.57
N ALA A 608 -41.26 -14.29 14.53
CA ALA A 608 -42.33 -14.07 15.49
C ALA A 608 -42.19 -12.72 16.20
N LEU A 609 -40.97 -12.38 16.63
CA LEU A 609 -40.69 -11.10 17.27
C LEU A 609 -40.84 -9.90 16.32
N THR A 610 -40.50 -10.08 15.04
CA THR A 610 -40.70 -9.05 13.99
C THR A 610 -42.19 -8.85 13.67
N ASP A 611 -42.95 -9.94 13.56
CA ASP A 611 -44.38 -9.92 13.27
C ASP A 611 -45.17 -9.28 14.43
N LEU A 612 -44.80 -9.59 15.68
CA LEU A 612 -45.34 -8.95 16.88
C LEU A 612 -45.00 -7.45 16.93
N ALA A 613 -43.81 -7.06 16.47
CA ALA A 613 -43.36 -5.67 16.47
C ALA A 613 -43.96 -4.81 15.34
N GLN A 614 -44.43 -5.43 14.24
CA GLN A 614 -45.05 -4.74 13.10
C GLN A 614 -46.57 -4.56 13.24
N GLY A 615 -47.20 -5.24 14.20
CA GLY A 615 -48.63 -5.11 14.47
C GLY A 615 -49.48 -5.79 13.39
N GLY A 616 -49.77 -7.09 13.57
CA GLY A 616 -50.69 -7.79 12.69
C GLY A 616 -52.12 -7.27 12.80
N ASP A 617 -52.57 -6.47 11.84
CA ASP A 617 -53.97 -6.43 11.43
C ASP A 617 -54.26 -7.66 10.55
N GLY A 618 -54.42 -8.81 11.23
CA GLY A 618 -54.99 -10.02 10.66
C GLY A 618 -56.47 -10.12 11.03
N GLY A 619 -57.28 -9.19 10.51
CA GLY A 619 -58.74 -9.24 10.58
C GLY A 619 -59.31 -9.43 9.17
N GLY A 620 -59.56 -10.69 8.80
CA GLY A 620 -60.13 -11.08 7.52
C GLY A 620 -60.80 -12.44 7.61
N VAL A 621 -61.92 -12.49 8.36
CA VAL A 621 -63.20 -12.98 7.85
C VAL A 621 -64.19 -11.85 8.02
#